data_AF-A0A2V9M282-F1
#
_entry.id   AF-A0A2V9M282-F1
#
_cell.length_a   1.000
_cell.length_b   1.000
_cell.length_c   1.000
_cell.angle_alpha   90.00
_cell.angle_beta   90.00
_cell.angle_gamma   90.00
#
_symmetry.space_group_name_H-M   'P 1'
#
loop_
_entity.id
_entity.type
_entity.pdbx_description
1 polymer ?
#
loop_
_entity_poly.entity_id
_entity_poly.type
_entity_poly.pdbx_seq_one_letter_code
_entity_poly.pdbx_strand_id
1 'polypeptide(L)'
;MKTKTLAIIYVLVTLLAIPPVSLAQVPNGANREWTAVMAVQLGDKLAVKLKDARSIEGKLSSVSETTLTLSRDNKATDLNRENVLRVYRVSGKSAKSSTLIGAGVGAAAGAAVGAATGGDAIVSRSEVTLVVAAVGAVVGALVGFAFGKNRQKRVLIYEARAQQ
;
A
#
# COMPACT_ATOMS: atom_id res chain seq x y z
N MET A 1 19.93 -31.45 18.80
CA MET A 1 18.51 -31.61 18.39
C MET A 1 17.56 -30.62 19.07
N LYS A 2 17.79 -30.23 20.35
CA LYS A 2 16.91 -29.34 21.13
C LYS A 2 16.78 -27.90 20.61
N THR A 3 17.81 -27.38 19.94
CA THR A 3 17.83 -26.00 19.38
C THR A 3 16.93 -25.82 18.16
N LYS A 4 16.78 -26.87 17.33
CA LYS A 4 15.89 -26.84 16.16
C LYS A 4 14.42 -26.79 16.59
N THR A 5 14.06 -27.52 17.64
CA THR A 5 12.70 -27.54 18.20
C THR A 5 12.33 -26.19 18.83
N LEU A 6 13.27 -25.54 19.51
CA LEU A 6 13.07 -24.19 20.08
C LEU A 6 12.88 -23.12 19.00
N ALA A 7 13.62 -23.20 17.89
CA ALA A 7 13.46 -22.29 16.76
C ALA A 7 12.08 -22.46 16.09
N ILE A 8 11.62 -23.70 15.92
CA ILE A 8 10.30 -24.02 15.34
C ILE A 8 9.17 -23.49 16.24
N ILE A 9 9.30 -23.64 17.56
CA ILE A 9 8.32 -23.12 18.53
C ILE A 9 8.26 -21.59 18.49
N TYR A 10 9.42 -20.91 18.38
CA TYR A 10 9.47 -19.45 18.32
C TYR A 10 8.80 -18.90 17.05
N VAL A 11 8.97 -19.57 15.90
CA VAL A 11 8.29 -19.24 14.65
C VAL A 11 6.77 -19.50 14.75
N LEU A 12 6.35 -20.57 15.44
CA LEU A 12 4.93 -20.89 15.61
C LEU A 12 4.20 -19.88 16.51
N VAL A 13 4.86 -19.44 17.60
CA VAL A 13 4.29 -18.45 18.54
C VAL A 13 4.15 -17.07 17.90
N THR A 14 5.07 -16.68 17.01
CA THR A 14 4.96 -15.41 16.27
C THR A 14 3.85 -15.44 15.21
N LEU A 15 3.52 -16.63 14.67
CA LEU A 15 2.43 -16.81 13.70
C LEU A 15 1.03 -16.73 14.34
N LEU A 16 0.92 -17.04 15.65
CA LEU A 16 -0.34 -16.98 16.41
C LEU A 16 -0.64 -15.58 16.98
N ALA A 17 0.31 -14.66 16.97
CA ALA A 17 0.14 -13.28 17.45
C ALA A 17 -0.45 -12.33 16.39
N ILE A 18 -1.04 -12.84 15.31
CA ILE A 18 -1.70 -12.00 14.30
C ILE A 18 -3.07 -11.57 14.86
N PRO A 19 -3.31 -10.26 15.10
CA PRO A 19 -4.59 -9.80 15.62
C PRO A 19 -5.73 -10.13 14.64
N PRO A 20 -6.94 -10.45 15.13
CA PRO A 20 -8.09 -10.68 14.27
C PRO A 20 -8.35 -9.43 13.44
N VAL A 21 -8.31 -9.60 12.11
CA VAL A 21 -8.66 -8.54 11.17
C VAL A 21 -10.17 -8.32 11.28
N SER A 22 -10.59 -7.38 12.12
CA SER A 22 -11.97 -6.92 12.14
C SER A 22 -12.35 -6.41 10.75
N LEU A 23 -13.26 -7.13 10.10
CA LEU A 23 -13.95 -6.64 8.91
C LEU A 23 -14.88 -5.51 9.35
N ALA A 24 -14.38 -4.28 9.32
CA ALA A 24 -15.25 -3.11 9.40
C ALA A 24 -16.25 -3.20 8.24
N GLN A 25 -17.51 -3.47 8.56
CA GLN A 25 -18.61 -3.45 7.61
C GLN A 25 -18.71 -2.02 7.06
N VAL A 26 -18.27 -1.84 5.81
CA VAL A 26 -18.59 -0.62 5.06
C VAL A 26 -20.07 -0.73 4.72
N PRO A 27 -20.92 0.23 5.12
CA PRO A 27 -22.34 0.20 4.75
C PRO A 27 -22.44 0.22 3.23
N ASN A 28 -22.85 -0.92 2.67
CA ASN A 28 -23.29 -1.04 1.29
C ASN A 28 -24.72 -0.52 1.22
N GLY A 29 -24.94 0.59 0.51
CA GLY A 29 -26.29 1.05 0.15
C GLY A 29 -26.74 2.40 0.72
N ALA A 30 -25.92 3.12 1.48
CA ALA A 30 -26.25 4.51 1.82
C ALA A 30 -26.09 5.39 0.57
N ASN A 31 -27.14 6.13 0.19
CA ASN A 31 -27.03 7.28 -0.71
C ASN A 31 -25.82 8.11 -0.27
N ARG A 32 -24.70 8.01 -0.98
CA ARG A 32 -23.49 8.73 -0.61
C ARG A 32 -23.59 10.12 -1.20
N GLU A 33 -24.19 11.01 -0.42
CA GLU A 33 -24.38 12.39 -0.81
C GLU A 33 -23.06 13.15 -0.85
N TRP A 34 -23.04 14.24 -1.62
CA TRP A 34 -21.85 15.08 -1.79
C TRP A 34 -21.29 15.62 -0.46
N THR A 35 -22.14 15.74 0.56
CA THR A 35 -21.77 16.06 1.95
C THR A 35 -20.65 15.16 2.48
N ALA A 36 -20.61 13.87 2.08
CA ALA A 36 -19.54 12.96 2.47
C ALA A 36 -18.18 13.34 1.86
N VAL A 37 -18.17 13.98 0.68
CA VAL A 37 -16.97 14.54 0.05
C VAL A 37 -16.51 15.80 0.77
N MET A 38 -17.45 16.64 1.21
CA MET A 38 -17.15 17.85 2.00
C MET A 38 -16.58 17.53 3.39
N ALA A 39 -16.94 16.38 3.96
CA ALA A 39 -16.37 15.89 5.21
C ALA A 39 -14.95 15.28 5.05
N VAL A 40 -14.39 15.28 3.83
CA VAL A 40 -13.02 14.79 3.61
C VAL A 40 -12.01 15.80 4.11
N GLN A 41 -11.00 15.32 4.83
CA GLN A 41 -9.95 16.18 5.35
C GLN A 41 -9.04 16.67 4.21
N LEU A 42 -8.72 17.95 4.21
CA LEU A 42 -7.76 18.52 3.28
C LEU A 42 -6.41 17.79 3.42
N GLY A 43 -5.75 17.55 2.29
CA GLY A 43 -4.52 16.77 2.20
C GLY A 43 -4.72 15.27 1.94
N ASP A 44 -5.92 14.73 2.15
CA ASP A 44 -6.23 13.33 1.85
C ASP A 44 -6.03 13.02 0.37
N LYS A 45 -5.45 11.85 0.08
CA LYS A 45 -5.33 11.38 -1.29
C LYS A 45 -6.68 10.87 -1.79
N LEU A 46 -7.20 11.49 -2.83
CA LEU A 46 -8.43 11.11 -3.51
C LEU A 46 -8.15 10.59 -4.91
N ALA A 47 -8.99 9.66 -5.36
CA ALA A 47 -9.09 9.23 -6.75
C ALA A 47 -10.52 9.52 -7.22
N VAL A 48 -10.65 10.42 -8.18
CA VAL A 48 -11.91 10.90 -8.73
C VAL A 48 -12.06 10.33 -10.13
N LYS A 49 -13.14 9.57 -10.34
CA LYS A 49 -13.55 9.11 -11.66
C LYS A 49 -14.59 10.07 -12.20
N LEU A 50 -14.33 10.60 -13.39
CA LEU A 50 -15.21 11.52 -14.10
C LEU A 50 -16.21 10.74 -14.97
N LYS A 51 -17.27 11.43 -15.40
CA LYS A 51 -18.28 10.87 -16.32
C LYS A 51 -17.72 10.53 -17.70
N ASP A 52 -16.68 11.23 -18.14
CA ASP A 52 -15.94 10.98 -19.39
C ASP A 52 -14.96 9.78 -19.31
N ALA A 53 -15.10 8.94 -18.29
CA ALA A 53 -14.24 7.79 -17.96
C ALA A 53 -12.80 8.11 -17.54
N ARG A 54 -12.37 9.38 -17.52
CA ARG A 54 -11.04 9.75 -17.00
C ARG A 54 -11.00 9.57 -15.48
N SER A 55 -9.81 9.24 -14.97
CA SER A 55 -9.56 9.12 -13.53
C SER A 55 -8.42 10.04 -13.13
N ILE A 56 -8.69 10.93 -12.18
CA ILE A 56 -7.74 11.90 -11.67
C ILE A 56 -7.45 11.55 -10.21
N GLU A 57 -6.18 11.39 -9.86
CA GLU A 57 -5.76 11.21 -8.46
C GLU A 57 -5.00 12.44 -7.97
N GLY A 58 -5.21 12.85 -6.73
CA GLY A 58 -4.48 13.98 -6.16
C GLY A 58 -4.76 14.11 -4.68
N LYS A 59 -4.11 15.07 -4.02
CA LYS A 59 -4.44 15.45 -2.65
C LYS A 59 -5.55 16.47 -2.67
N LEU A 60 -6.53 16.34 -1.78
CA LEU A 60 -7.59 17.34 -1.65
C LEU A 60 -6.99 18.67 -1.19
N SER A 61 -7.20 19.75 -1.94
CA SER A 61 -6.77 21.10 -1.53
C SER A 61 -7.93 22.02 -1.18
N SER A 62 -9.10 21.83 -1.81
CA SER A 62 -10.33 22.53 -1.47
C SER A 62 -11.55 21.70 -1.86
N VAL A 63 -12.65 21.87 -1.14
CA VAL A 63 -13.95 21.27 -1.45
C VAL A 63 -15.06 22.27 -1.14
N SER A 64 -16.00 22.41 -2.06
CA SER A 64 -17.24 23.18 -1.90
C SER A 64 -18.44 22.32 -2.32
N GLU A 65 -19.65 22.89 -2.27
CA GLU A 65 -20.88 22.20 -2.67
C GLU A 65 -20.93 21.84 -4.16
N THR A 66 -20.14 22.53 -4.98
CA THR A 66 -20.10 22.40 -6.43
C THR A 66 -18.73 21.99 -6.95
N THR A 67 -17.64 22.35 -6.29
CA THR A 67 -16.28 22.15 -6.85
C THR A 67 -15.40 21.37 -5.89
N LEU A 68 -14.54 20.53 -6.45
CA LEU A 68 -13.49 19.81 -5.76
C LEU A 68 -12.15 20.15 -6.39
N THR A 69 -11.20 20.67 -5.63
CA THR A 69 -9.85 20.95 -6.12
C THR A 69 -8.88 19.87 -5.64
N LEU A 70 -8.20 19.24 -6.58
CA LEU A 70 -7.12 18.30 -6.31
C LEU A 70 -5.78 18.94 -6.66
N SER A 71 -4.80 18.77 -5.77
CA SER A 71 -3.41 19.14 -6.01
C SER A 71 -2.58 17.89 -6.34
N ARG A 72 -1.85 17.94 -7.45
CA ARG A 72 -0.85 16.95 -7.87
C ARG A 72 0.38 17.68 -8.38
N ASP A 73 1.56 17.35 -7.84
CA ASP A 73 2.84 17.93 -8.28
C ASP A 73 2.82 19.47 -8.33
N ASN A 74 2.29 20.09 -7.28
CA ASN A 74 2.07 21.55 -7.15
C ASN A 74 1.11 22.17 -8.18
N LYS A 75 0.40 21.38 -8.97
CA LYS A 75 -0.67 21.85 -9.86
C LYS A 75 -2.02 21.57 -9.23
N ALA A 76 -2.81 22.62 -9.04
CA ALA A 76 -4.21 22.50 -8.67
C ALA A 76 -5.04 22.19 -9.92
N THR A 77 -6.03 21.31 -9.77
CA THR A 77 -7.00 20.96 -10.80
C THR A 77 -8.39 21.02 -10.19
N ASP A 78 -9.20 21.94 -10.70
CA ASP A 78 -10.59 22.09 -10.29
C ASP A 78 -11.47 21.10 -11.04
N LEU A 79 -12.29 20.37 -10.30
CA LEU A 79 -13.23 19.38 -10.81
C LEU A 79 -14.63 19.78 -10.38
N ASN A 80 -15.49 20.04 -11.37
CA ASN A 80 -16.88 20.38 -11.09
C ASN A 80 -17.69 19.11 -10.75
N ARG A 81 -18.53 19.20 -9.73
CA ARG A 81 -19.32 18.09 -9.18
C ARG A 81 -20.17 17.42 -10.24
N GLU A 82 -20.75 18.17 -11.18
CA GLU A 82 -21.57 17.58 -12.24
C GLU A 82 -20.78 16.65 -13.17
N ASN A 83 -19.47 16.82 -13.26
CA ASN A 83 -18.58 15.98 -14.06
C ASN A 83 -18.03 14.79 -13.27
N VAL A 84 -18.19 14.78 -11.95
CA VAL A 84 -17.72 13.71 -11.07
C VAL A 84 -18.70 12.55 -11.08
N LEU A 85 -18.22 11.37 -11.46
CA LEU A 85 -18.97 10.13 -11.41
C LEU A 85 -18.79 9.43 -10.05
N ARG A 86 -17.54 9.25 -9.60
CA ARG A 86 -17.23 8.59 -8.32
C ARG A 86 -16.03 9.23 -7.64
N VAL A 87 -16.05 9.33 -6.32
CA VAL A 87 -14.90 9.78 -5.50
C VAL A 87 -14.49 8.65 -4.58
N TYR A 88 -13.21 8.29 -4.61
CA TYR A 88 -12.62 7.30 -3.71
C TYR A 88 -11.58 7.97 -2.82
N ARG A 89 -11.60 7.67 -1.51
CA ARG A 89 -10.48 7.94 -0.62
C ARG A 89 -9.44 6.85 -0.82
N VAL A 90 -8.21 7.23 -1.13
CA VAL A 90 -7.10 6.30 -1.24
C VAL A 90 -6.36 6.29 0.09
N SER A 91 -6.60 5.25 0.89
CA SER A 91 -5.90 5.03 2.16
C SER A 91 -4.89 3.89 2.04
N GLY A 92 -3.75 4.03 2.73
CA GLY A 92 -2.68 3.03 2.77
C GLY A 92 -1.40 3.43 2.05
N LYS A 93 -0.29 2.77 2.42
CA LYS A 93 1.02 2.96 1.77
C LYS A 93 0.99 2.40 0.35
N SER A 94 1.73 3.06 -0.55
CA SER A 94 1.93 2.54 -1.90
C SER A 94 2.66 1.20 -1.86
N ALA A 95 2.31 0.29 -2.78
CA ALA A 95 3.00 -1.00 -2.90
C ALA A 95 4.52 -0.82 -3.05
N LYS A 96 4.94 0.23 -3.77
CA LYS A 96 6.36 0.59 -3.96
C LYS A 96 7.10 0.78 -2.63
N SER A 97 6.50 1.48 -1.67
CA SER A 97 7.13 1.69 -0.36
C SER A 97 7.31 0.38 0.39
N SER A 98 6.32 -0.51 0.35
CA SER A 98 6.40 -1.83 0.99
C SER A 98 7.39 -2.76 0.27
N THR A 99 7.47 -2.70 -1.06
CA THR A 99 8.48 -3.41 -1.86
C THR A 99 9.89 -2.99 -1.50
N LEU A 100 10.16 -1.68 -1.41
CA LEU A 100 11.50 -1.19 -1.07
C LEU A 100 11.91 -1.57 0.36
N ILE A 101 10.99 -1.47 1.32
CA ILE A 101 11.24 -1.92 2.69
C ILE A 101 11.53 -3.43 2.70
N GLY A 102 10.69 -4.22 2.03
CA GLY A 102 10.89 -5.67 1.92
C GLY A 102 12.23 -6.02 1.28
N ALA A 103 12.61 -5.33 0.20
CA ALA A 103 13.89 -5.52 -0.47
C ALA A 103 15.08 -5.21 0.45
N GLY A 104 15.04 -4.07 1.15
CA GLY A 104 16.11 -3.69 2.08
C GLY A 104 16.27 -4.68 3.24
N VAL A 105 15.16 -5.10 3.85
CA VAL A 105 15.18 -6.09 4.94
C VAL A 105 15.69 -7.45 4.43
N GLY A 106 15.21 -7.89 3.26
CA GLY A 106 15.65 -9.14 2.65
C GLY A 106 17.13 -9.12 2.27
N ALA A 107 17.64 -8.01 1.75
CA ALA A 107 19.05 -7.83 1.43
C ALA A 107 19.93 -7.89 2.68
N ALA A 108 19.55 -7.18 3.74
CA ALA A 108 20.30 -7.16 4.99
C ALA A 108 20.32 -8.55 5.66
N ALA A 109 19.18 -9.24 5.69
CA ALA A 109 19.09 -10.60 6.20
C ALA A 109 19.94 -11.57 5.35
N GLY A 110 19.85 -11.49 4.02
CA GLY A 110 20.65 -12.30 3.11
C GLY A 110 22.15 -12.05 3.26
N ALA A 111 22.57 -10.80 3.42
CA ALA A 111 23.96 -10.44 3.67
C ALA A 111 24.48 -11.01 5.00
N ALA A 112 23.69 -10.94 6.07
CA ALA A 112 24.07 -11.50 7.36
C ALA A 112 24.27 -13.03 7.29
N VAL A 113 23.38 -13.73 6.58
CA VAL A 113 23.50 -15.18 6.35
C VAL A 113 24.73 -15.50 5.50
N GLY A 114 24.93 -14.80 4.38
CA GLY A 114 26.08 -15.02 3.50
C GLY A 114 27.42 -14.70 4.17
N ALA A 115 27.44 -13.70 5.06
CA ALA A 115 28.60 -13.43 5.89
C ALA A 115 28.84 -14.56 6.91
N ALA A 116 27.79 -15.14 7.50
CA ALA A 116 27.93 -16.21 8.48
C ALA A 116 28.33 -17.56 7.87
N THR A 117 28.01 -17.84 6.60
CA THR A 117 28.34 -19.11 5.92
C THR A 117 29.82 -19.26 5.57
N GLY A 118 30.59 -18.17 5.53
CA GLY A 118 31.99 -18.20 5.09
C GLY A 118 32.13 -18.33 3.56
N GLY A 119 33.37 -18.31 3.08
CA GLY A 119 33.71 -18.60 1.68
C GLY A 119 34.76 -19.70 1.62
N ASP A 120 34.85 -20.39 0.48
CA ASP A 120 35.84 -21.45 0.23
C ASP A 120 36.91 -20.98 -0.77
N ALA A 121 37.91 -21.81 -1.07
CA ALA A 121 39.02 -21.47 -1.96
C ALA A 121 38.61 -21.01 -3.38
N ILE A 122 37.39 -21.35 -3.81
CA ILE A 122 36.86 -21.03 -5.15
C ILE A 122 35.96 -19.78 -5.12
N VAL A 123 35.30 -19.49 -3.99
CA VAL A 123 34.30 -18.43 -3.90
C VAL A 123 34.53 -17.61 -2.64
N SER A 124 34.81 -16.33 -2.82
CA SER A 124 35.10 -15.42 -1.71
C SER A 124 33.86 -15.18 -0.85
N ARG A 125 34.06 -15.02 0.47
CA ARG A 125 32.98 -14.68 1.42
C ARG A 125 32.18 -13.44 0.98
N SER A 126 32.83 -12.45 0.39
CA SER A 126 32.20 -11.25 -0.17
C SER A 126 31.25 -11.58 -1.32
N GLU A 127 31.63 -12.51 -2.18
CA GLU A 127 30.86 -12.94 -3.34
C GLU A 127 29.62 -13.74 -2.91
N VAL A 128 29.78 -14.68 -1.96
CA VAL A 128 28.64 -15.38 -1.33
C VAL A 128 27.71 -14.39 -0.64
N THR A 129 28.26 -13.42 0.10
CA THR A 129 27.47 -12.39 0.78
C THR A 129 26.65 -11.55 -0.20
N LEU A 130 27.26 -11.11 -1.31
CA LEU A 130 26.57 -10.33 -2.34
C LEU A 130 25.47 -11.13 -3.04
N VAL A 131 25.73 -12.39 -3.39
CA VAL A 131 24.75 -13.26 -4.06
C VAL A 131 23.56 -13.52 -3.13
N VAL A 132 23.82 -13.90 -1.87
CA VAL A 132 22.74 -14.20 -0.92
C VAL A 132 21.98 -12.92 -0.54
N ALA A 133 22.65 -11.78 -0.42
CA ALA A 133 22.00 -10.48 -0.24
C ALA A 133 21.10 -10.12 -1.42
N ALA A 134 21.57 -10.31 -2.66
CA ALA A 134 20.79 -10.03 -3.86
C ALA A 134 19.54 -10.92 -3.94
N VAL A 135 19.69 -12.22 -3.68
CA VAL A 135 18.55 -13.16 -3.63
C VAL A 135 17.58 -12.75 -2.51
N GLY A 136 18.09 -12.45 -1.32
CA GLY A 136 17.29 -11.97 -0.20
C GLY A 136 16.52 -10.69 -0.54
N ALA A 137 17.15 -9.76 -1.25
CA ALA A 137 16.52 -8.52 -1.71
C ALA A 137 15.36 -8.80 -2.67
N VAL A 138 15.54 -9.70 -3.63
CA VAL A 138 14.49 -10.07 -4.59
C VAL A 138 13.32 -10.72 -3.88
N VAL A 139 13.57 -11.70 -3.01
CA VAL A 139 12.52 -12.38 -2.24
C VAL A 139 11.78 -11.39 -1.34
N GLY A 140 12.53 -10.56 -0.61
CA GLY A 140 11.97 -9.52 0.26
C GLY A 140 11.13 -8.50 -0.52
N ALA A 141 11.56 -8.11 -1.73
CA ALA A 141 10.81 -7.22 -2.61
C ALA A 141 9.47 -7.83 -3.05
N LEU A 142 9.46 -9.10 -3.44
CA LEU A 142 8.25 -9.81 -3.87
C LEU A 142 7.23 -9.91 -2.74
N VAL A 143 7.68 -10.29 -1.54
CA VAL A 143 6.84 -10.34 -0.35
C VAL A 143 6.32 -8.95 -0.02
N GLY A 144 7.20 -7.95 0.05
CA GLY A 144 6.83 -6.55 0.31
C GLY A 144 5.82 -6.01 -0.71
N PHE A 145 5.96 -6.37 -1.98
CA PHE A 145 5.03 -6.01 -3.05
C PHE A 145 3.66 -6.67 -2.85
N ALA A 146 3.62 -7.98 -2.61
CA ALA A 146 2.37 -8.70 -2.41
C ALA A 146 1.57 -8.15 -1.23
N PHE A 147 2.24 -7.89 -0.10
CA PHE A 147 1.62 -7.26 1.07
C PHE A 147 1.23 -5.80 0.84
N GLY A 148 2.05 -5.03 0.11
CA GLY A 148 1.79 -3.63 -0.19
C GLY A 148 0.61 -3.42 -1.15
N LYS A 149 0.48 -4.28 -2.15
CA LYS A 149 -0.62 -4.26 -3.14
C LYS A 149 -1.98 -4.40 -2.47
N ASN A 150 -2.11 -5.23 -1.45
CA ASN A 150 -3.37 -5.43 -0.73
C ASN A 150 -3.70 -4.35 0.30
N ARG A 151 -2.78 -3.40 0.57
CA ARG A 151 -2.99 -2.34 1.57
C ARG A 151 -3.49 -1.02 1.00
N GLN A 152 -3.45 -0.80 -0.31
CA GLN A 152 -4.14 0.35 -0.91
C GLN A 152 -5.64 0.09 -0.94
N LYS A 153 -6.35 0.62 0.05
CA LYS A 153 -7.81 0.56 0.10
C LYS A 153 -8.37 1.80 -0.59
N ARG A 154 -9.23 1.58 -1.59
CA ARG A 154 -10.05 2.62 -2.20
C ARG A 154 -11.43 2.57 -1.56
N VAL A 155 -11.70 3.51 -0.67
CA VAL A 155 -13.01 3.62 0.00
C VAL A 155 -13.87 4.56 -0.84
N LEU A 156 -14.97 4.06 -1.39
CA LEU A 156 -15.92 4.89 -2.15
C LEU A 156 -16.60 5.89 -1.20
N ILE A 157 -16.37 7.18 -1.44
CA ILE A 157 -16.96 8.29 -0.67
C ILE A 157 -18.23 8.80 -1.35
N TYR A 158 -18.26 8.85 -2.68
CA TYR A 158 -19.38 9.42 -3.44
C TYR A 158 -19.57 8.70 -4.76
N GLU A 159 -20.82 8.58 -5.19
CA GLU A 159 -21.22 8.07 -6.50
C GLU A 159 -22.40 8.90 -7.02
N ALA A 160 -22.26 9.45 -8.23
CA ALA A 160 -23.33 10.14 -8.91
C ALA A 160 -24.40 9.14 -9.34
N ARG A 161 -25.67 9.46 -9.09
CA ARG A 161 -26.80 8.65 -9.54
C ARG A 161 -26.78 8.55 -11.07
N ALA A 162 -26.69 7.35 -11.61
CA ALA A 162 -27.06 7.11 -12.99
C ALA A 162 -28.57 7.36 -13.09
N GLN A 163 -28.98 8.40 -13.79
CA GLN A 163 -30.37 8.55 -14.19
C GLN A 163 -30.64 7.39 -15.18
N GLN A 164 -31.39 6.38 -14.71
CA GLN A 164 -32.03 5.39 -15.57
C GLN A 164 -33.29 6.00 -16.17
#